data_AF-A0A5F8GAV9-F1
#
_entry.id   AF-A0A5F8GAV9-F1
#
_cell.length_a   1.000
_cell.length_b   1.000
_cell.length_c   1.000
_cell.angle_alpha   90.00
_cell.angle_beta   90.00
_cell.angle_gamma   90.00
#
_symmetry.space_group_name_H-M   'P 1'
#
loop_
_entity.id
_entity.type
_entity.pdbx_description
1 polymer ?
#
loop_
_entity_poly.entity_id
_entity_poly.type
_entity_poly.pdbx_seq_one_letter_code
_entity_poly.pdbx_strand_id
1 'polypeptide(L)'
;MSLSSLFLGAASWKVPQACCKQLSTYVTKMRYLFELKEDDEICRKAQSSGRFYLFHSLAPLLQKSGNRYQVLPFRASELERILAKFGQDAQKIEHSVLIGCSDQHEAWFALDLALGNSHSSGSLQKSEMESELQGAFIDLRKALFQLNEKDASLISTAQALLRWHDCHQFCGKSGQPTQKNVAGSKRVCASSKMIYYPQMSPVVITLVSDGTRCLLARQSSFPKGMYSALSGFCDVGETVEESVRREVAEEVGVGAVLLRESRRPLVERGRVRELGGTSHWNVRFKPLDLMPAELSNGFRSLLRPQGPCFLKHSVMITLLS
;
A
#
# COMPACT_ATOMS: atom_id res chain seq x y z
N MET A 1 -65.17 3.12 -1.03
CA MET A 1 -64.34 4.31 -0.69
C MET A 1 -62.91 3.80 -0.65
N SER A 2 -62.13 3.85 -1.72
CA SER A 2 -61.58 4.98 -2.50
C SER A 2 -60.12 5.22 -2.11
N LEU A 3 -59.25 5.23 -3.12
CA LEU A 3 -57.79 5.39 -3.00
C LEU A 3 -57.38 6.87 -2.91
N SER A 4 -56.29 7.13 -2.17
CA SER A 4 -55.37 8.27 -2.31
C SER A 4 -54.01 7.81 -1.74
N SER A 5 -52.91 7.62 -2.48
CA SER A 5 -51.98 8.67 -3.00
C SER A 5 -51.47 9.60 -1.88
N LEU A 6 -50.20 9.96 -1.74
CA LEU A 6 -49.01 10.03 -2.61
C LEU A 6 -47.77 9.56 -1.80
N PHE A 7 -46.55 9.34 -2.30
CA PHE A 7 -45.93 9.53 -3.62
C PHE A 7 -45.08 8.29 -4.00
N LEU A 8 -44.68 8.19 -5.27
CA LEU A 8 -43.55 7.37 -5.74
C LEU A 8 -42.69 8.25 -6.66
N GLY A 9 -41.52 8.66 -6.18
CA GLY A 9 -40.60 9.56 -6.90
C GLY A 9 -39.84 8.83 -8.01
N ALA A 10 -40.51 8.53 -9.12
CA ALA A 10 -39.87 7.93 -10.28
C ALA A 10 -38.95 8.95 -10.98
N ALA A 11 -37.65 8.91 -10.66
CA ALA A 11 -36.63 9.68 -11.36
C ALA A 11 -36.48 9.15 -12.80
N SER A 12 -37.24 9.71 -13.74
CA SER A 12 -37.14 9.39 -15.16
C SER A 12 -35.87 10.01 -15.76
N TRP A 13 -34.77 9.25 -15.74
CA TRP A 13 -33.57 9.59 -16.49
C TRP A 13 -33.80 9.30 -17.98
N LYS A 14 -34.39 10.26 -18.71
CA LYS A 14 -34.38 10.24 -20.18
C LYS A 14 -32.92 10.33 -20.64
N VAL A 15 -32.35 9.20 -21.05
CA VAL A 15 -31.02 9.15 -21.66
C VAL A 15 -31.08 9.85 -23.01
N PRO A 16 -30.34 10.96 -23.25
CA PRO A 16 -30.30 11.59 -24.55
C PRO A 16 -29.58 10.67 -25.55
N GLN A 17 -30.29 10.25 -26.58
CA GLN A 17 -29.84 9.27 -27.59
C GLN A 17 -28.87 9.89 -28.62
N ALA A 18 -27.87 10.64 -28.15
CA ALA A 18 -26.83 11.26 -28.98
C ALA A 18 -25.62 11.72 -28.15
N CYS A 19 -25.02 10.82 -27.35
CA CYS A 19 -23.68 11.07 -26.82
C CYS A 19 -22.94 9.74 -26.67
N CYS A 20 -22.19 9.38 -27.72
CA CYS A 20 -21.15 8.35 -27.62
C CYS A 20 -20.01 8.92 -26.76
N LYS A 21 -20.25 8.99 -25.44
CA LYS A 21 -19.27 9.51 -24.48
C LYS A 21 -18.02 8.66 -24.60
N GLN A 22 -16.92 9.27 -25.04
CA GLN A 22 -15.59 8.72 -24.79
C GLN A 22 -15.52 8.42 -23.29
N LEU A 23 -15.54 7.13 -22.94
CA LEU A 23 -15.36 6.70 -21.57
C LEU A 23 -14.01 7.25 -21.13
N SER A 24 -14.00 8.03 -20.04
CA SER A 24 -12.75 8.51 -19.44
C SER A 24 -11.81 7.32 -19.28
N THR A 25 -10.54 7.50 -19.63
CA THR A 25 -9.51 6.44 -19.58
C THR A 25 -9.52 5.73 -18.23
N TYR A 26 -9.79 6.48 -17.15
CA TYR A 26 -10.04 5.94 -15.81
C TYR A 26 -11.18 4.92 -15.73
N VAL A 27 -12.35 5.20 -16.30
CA VAL A 27 -13.53 4.31 -16.24
C VAL A 27 -13.27 3.03 -17.02
N THR A 28 -12.67 3.13 -18.20
CA THR A 28 -12.32 1.96 -19.03
C THR A 28 -11.29 1.09 -18.30
N LYS A 29 -10.25 1.71 -17.73
CA LYS A 29 -9.22 1.06 -16.91
C LYS A 29 -9.79 0.34 -15.69
N MET A 30 -10.70 0.98 -14.94
CA MET A 30 -11.33 0.38 -13.77
C MET A 30 -12.23 -0.79 -14.14
N ARG A 31 -12.95 -0.73 -15.28
CA ARG A 31 -13.75 -1.85 -15.79
C ARG A 31 -12.88 -3.03 -16.18
N TYR A 32 -11.80 -2.80 -16.91
CA TYR A 32 -10.84 -3.85 -17.26
C TYR A 32 -10.21 -4.51 -16.02
N LEU A 33 -9.80 -3.72 -15.02
CA LEU A 33 -9.32 -4.28 -13.75
C LEU A 33 -10.38 -5.03 -12.95
N PHE A 34 -11.65 -4.68 -13.07
CA PHE A 34 -12.74 -5.41 -12.42
C PHE A 34 -13.01 -6.75 -13.12
N GLU A 35 -13.06 -6.74 -14.45
CA GLU A 35 -13.20 -7.92 -15.30
C GLU A 35 -12.09 -8.94 -15.00
N LEU A 36 -10.82 -8.51 -15.00
CA LEU A 36 -9.67 -9.35 -14.63
C LEU A 36 -9.74 -9.94 -13.20
N LYS A 37 -10.49 -9.34 -12.28
CA LYS A 37 -10.60 -9.79 -10.88
C LYS A 37 -11.71 -10.81 -10.65
N GLU A 38 -12.70 -10.86 -11.55
CA GLU A 38 -13.88 -11.72 -11.45
C GLU A 38 -13.88 -12.86 -12.46
N ASP A 39 -13.30 -12.67 -13.64
CA ASP A 39 -13.14 -13.71 -14.66
C ASP A 39 -11.69 -14.23 -14.72
N ASP A 40 -11.48 -15.42 -14.14
CA ASP A 40 -10.18 -16.09 -14.11
C ASP A 40 -9.66 -16.49 -15.51
N GLU A 41 -10.55 -16.68 -16.50
CA GLU A 41 -10.17 -17.06 -17.87
C GLU A 41 -9.68 -15.84 -18.68
N ILE A 42 -10.32 -14.68 -18.50
CA ILE A 42 -9.81 -13.40 -19.02
C ILE A 42 -8.48 -13.04 -18.29
N CYS A 43 -8.38 -13.34 -16.98
CA CYS A 43 -7.17 -13.11 -16.21
C CYS A 43 -5.97 -13.96 -16.71
N ARG A 44 -6.18 -15.25 -17.02
CA ARG A 44 -5.12 -16.11 -17.63
C ARG A 44 -4.67 -15.60 -19.00
N LYS A 45 -5.59 -15.11 -19.84
CA LYS A 45 -5.26 -14.47 -21.13
C LYS A 45 -4.47 -13.18 -20.95
N ALA A 46 -4.70 -12.45 -19.86
CA ALA A 46 -3.90 -11.28 -19.51
C ALA A 46 -2.53 -11.65 -18.93
N GLN A 47 -2.38 -12.80 -18.25
CA GLN A 47 -1.07 -13.28 -17.79
C GLN A 47 -0.11 -13.61 -18.94
N SER A 48 -0.59 -14.15 -20.06
CA SER A 48 0.29 -14.45 -21.21
C SER A 48 0.80 -13.22 -21.97
N SER A 49 0.16 -12.06 -21.79
CA SER A 49 0.46 -10.81 -22.51
C SER A 49 0.88 -9.64 -21.61
N GLY A 50 0.75 -9.80 -20.28
CA GLY A 50 1.03 -8.77 -19.29
C GLY A 50 2.51 -8.64 -18.89
N ARG A 51 2.75 -7.76 -17.91
CA ARG A 51 4.06 -7.54 -17.29
C ARG A 51 4.12 -8.09 -15.87
N PHE A 52 5.27 -8.63 -15.50
CA PHE A 52 5.54 -9.24 -14.20
C PHE A 52 6.62 -8.45 -13.46
N TYR A 53 6.36 -8.18 -12.18
CA TYR A 53 7.30 -7.57 -11.24
C TYR A 53 7.73 -8.65 -10.24
N LEU A 54 9.03 -8.91 -10.18
CA LEU A 54 9.56 -10.07 -9.47
C LEU A 54 9.96 -9.74 -8.03
N PHE A 55 9.66 -10.67 -7.14
CA PHE A 55 10.00 -10.61 -5.71
C PHE A 55 10.71 -11.91 -5.30
N HIS A 56 11.47 -11.83 -4.21
CA HIS A 56 12.00 -12.99 -3.51
C HIS A 56 11.87 -12.77 -2.01
N SER A 57 11.06 -13.58 -1.33
CA SER A 57 10.81 -13.45 0.11
C SER A 57 10.29 -12.05 0.48
N LEU A 58 9.36 -11.55 -0.33
CA LEU A 58 8.74 -10.22 -0.27
C LEU A 58 9.68 -9.04 -0.56
N ALA A 59 10.96 -9.26 -0.88
CA ALA A 59 11.85 -8.21 -1.35
C ALA A 59 11.71 -8.03 -2.89
N PRO A 60 11.34 -6.84 -3.41
CA PRO A 60 11.28 -6.58 -4.86
C PRO A 60 12.66 -6.62 -5.52
N LEU A 61 12.70 -7.14 -6.75
CA LEU A 61 13.83 -7.00 -7.66
C LEU A 61 13.91 -5.55 -8.16
N LEU A 62 15.02 -4.88 -7.90
CA LEU A 62 15.28 -3.50 -8.28
C LEU A 62 16.64 -3.38 -8.96
N GLN A 63 16.73 -2.57 -10.01
CA GLN A 63 17.99 -2.19 -10.63
C GLN A 63 18.47 -0.84 -10.07
N LYS A 64 19.75 -0.74 -9.72
CA LYS A 64 20.35 0.51 -9.23
C LYS A 64 20.84 1.36 -10.39
N SER A 65 20.38 2.61 -10.45
CA SER A 65 20.75 3.60 -11.45
C SER A 65 21.19 4.88 -10.74
N GLY A 66 22.50 5.03 -10.56
CA GLY A 66 23.08 6.10 -9.73
C GLY A 66 22.60 5.99 -8.26
N ASN A 67 21.94 7.04 -7.77
CA ASN A 67 21.37 7.11 -6.41
C ASN A 67 19.86 6.79 -6.38
N ARG A 68 19.31 6.16 -7.42
CA ARG A 68 17.91 5.75 -7.50
C ARG A 68 17.77 4.27 -7.81
N TYR A 69 16.63 3.71 -7.46
CA TYR A 69 16.20 2.39 -7.93
C TYR A 69 15.18 2.53 -9.05
N GLN A 70 15.22 1.59 -9.98
CA GLN A 70 14.21 1.38 -11.01
C GLN A 70 13.62 -0.02 -10.86
N VAL A 71 12.32 -0.14 -11.15
CA VAL A 71 11.63 -1.43 -11.19
C VAL A 71 11.87 -2.11 -12.53
N LEU A 72 12.04 -3.43 -12.52
CA LEU A 72 12.22 -4.22 -13.74
C LEU A 72 10.93 -5.00 -14.05
N PRO A 73 10.19 -4.64 -15.12
CA PRO A 73 9.09 -5.45 -15.63
C PRO A 73 9.60 -6.52 -16.60
N PHE A 74 9.02 -7.72 -16.53
CA PHE A 74 9.30 -8.84 -17.43
C PHE A 74 8.03 -9.26 -18.19
N ARG A 75 8.16 -9.77 -19.40
CA ARG A 75 7.07 -10.42 -20.15
C ARG A 75 6.89 -11.87 -19.70
N ALA A 76 5.72 -12.45 -19.99
CA ALA A 76 5.43 -13.87 -19.72
C ALA A 76 6.51 -14.81 -20.29
N SER A 77 6.87 -14.66 -21.57
CA SER A 77 7.88 -15.50 -22.23
C SER A 77 9.31 -15.34 -21.67
N GLU A 78 9.64 -14.15 -21.15
CA GLU A 78 10.91 -13.93 -20.45
C GLU A 78 10.91 -14.65 -19.10
N LEU A 79 9.77 -14.58 -18.38
CA LEU A 79 9.56 -15.23 -17.10
C LEU A 79 9.54 -16.76 -17.22
N GLU A 80 8.91 -17.33 -18.25
CA GLU A 80 8.96 -18.78 -18.54
C GLU A 80 10.40 -19.26 -18.73
N ARG A 81 11.21 -18.53 -19.50
CA ARG A 81 12.65 -18.82 -19.70
C ARG A 81 13.43 -18.75 -18.38
N ILE A 82 13.13 -17.76 -17.54
CA ILE A 82 13.74 -17.59 -16.21
C ILE A 82 13.35 -18.77 -15.30
N LEU A 83 12.07 -19.12 -15.20
CA LEU A 83 11.58 -20.22 -14.38
C LEU A 83 12.21 -21.55 -14.80
N ALA A 84 12.23 -21.84 -16.11
CA ALA A 84 12.88 -23.03 -16.66
C ALA A 84 14.38 -23.11 -16.33
N LYS A 85 15.11 -21.98 -16.38
CA LYS A 85 16.53 -21.91 -16.00
C LYS A 85 16.77 -22.28 -14.53
N PHE A 86 15.83 -21.94 -13.65
CA PHE A 86 15.90 -22.27 -12.21
C PHE A 86 15.14 -23.54 -11.83
N GLY A 87 14.76 -24.39 -12.81
CA GLY A 87 14.06 -25.66 -12.58
C GLY A 87 12.65 -25.50 -11.99
N GLN A 88 12.01 -24.35 -12.17
CA GLN A 88 10.66 -24.06 -11.69
C GLN A 88 9.63 -24.22 -12.81
N ASP A 89 8.45 -24.72 -12.48
CA ASP A 89 7.34 -24.90 -13.42
C ASP A 89 6.79 -23.54 -13.88
N ALA A 90 6.47 -23.43 -15.18
CA ALA A 90 5.77 -22.29 -15.77
C ALA A 90 4.38 -22.06 -15.14
N GLN A 91 3.72 -23.10 -14.59
CA GLN A 91 2.49 -22.96 -13.81
C GLN A 91 2.61 -21.98 -12.64
N LYS A 92 3.83 -21.71 -12.15
CA LYS A 92 4.08 -20.70 -11.11
C LYS A 92 3.66 -19.28 -11.53
N ILE A 93 3.49 -19.01 -12.83
CA ILE A 93 2.91 -17.75 -13.33
C ILE A 93 1.47 -17.56 -12.80
N GLU A 94 0.66 -18.61 -12.67
CA GLU A 94 -0.69 -18.51 -12.08
C GLU A 94 -0.66 -18.11 -10.60
N HIS A 95 0.46 -18.31 -9.90
CA HIS A 95 0.63 -17.84 -8.51
C HIS A 95 0.81 -16.32 -8.41
N SER A 96 1.09 -15.62 -9.51
CA SER A 96 1.20 -14.15 -9.55
C SER A 96 -0.10 -13.43 -9.15
N VAL A 97 -0.01 -12.18 -8.72
CA VAL A 97 -1.15 -11.35 -8.27
C VAL A 97 -1.31 -10.14 -9.15
N LEU A 98 -2.53 -9.78 -9.53
CA LEU A 98 -2.84 -8.60 -10.33
C LEU A 98 -2.66 -7.34 -9.48
N ILE A 99 -1.74 -6.47 -9.89
CA ILE A 99 -1.38 -5.23 -9.16
C ILE A 99 -1.84 -3.95 -9.87
N GLY A 100 -2.19 -4.04 -11.16
CA GLY A 100 -2.65 -2.89 -11.94
C GLY A 100 -2.69 -3.16 -13.44
N CYS A 101 -2.76 -2.09 -14.23
CA CYS A 101 -2.65 -2.16 -15.68
C CYS A 101 -2.25 -0.80 -16.27
N SER A 102 -1.80 -0.80 -17.53
CA SER A 102 -1.60 0.40 -18.34
C SER A 102 -2.94 1.00 -18.81
N ASP A 103 -2.88 2.19 -19.39
CA ASP A 103 -4.05 2.84 -20.01
C ASP A 103 -4.40 2.21 -21.37
N GLN A 104 -3.55 1.31 -21.87
CA GLN A 104 -3.73 0.47 -23.07
C GLN A 104 -4.18 -0.96 -22.73
N HIS A 105 -4.65 -1.20 -21.50
CA HIS A 105 -5.08 -2.52 -20.99
C HIS A 105 -3.98 -3.60 -20.98
N GLU A 106 -2.72 -3.21 -20.82
CA GLU A 106 -1.66 -4.17 -20.49
C GLU A 106 -1.71 -4.46 -18.99
N ALA A 107 -2.08 -5.68 -18.60
CA ALA A 107 -2.15 -6.07 -17.19
C ALA A 107 -0.77 -6.18 -16.54
N TRP A 108 -0.69 -5.82 -15.26
CA TRP A 108 0.53 -5.88 -14.45
C TRP A 108 0.33 -6.82 -13.27
N PHE A 109 1.27 -7.73 -13.09
CA PHE A 109 1.26 -8.78 -12.08
C PHE A 109 2.53 -8.73 -11.21
N ALA A 110 2.45 -9.19 -9.97
CA ALA A 110 3.62 -9.43 -9.13
C ALA A 110 3.75 -10.93 -8.82
N LEU A 111 4.97 -11.45 -8.88
CA LEU A 111 5.27 -12.86 -8.55
C LEU A 111 6.44 -12.92 -7.57
N ASP A 112 6.24 -13.61 -6.45
CA ASP A 112 7.35 -13.99 -5.57
C ASP A 112 7.89 -15.37 -5.96
N LEU A 113 9.19 -15.42 -6.22
CA LEU A 113 9.87 -16.62 -6.70
C LEU A 113 10.29 -17.55 -5.56
N ALA A 114 10.24 -17.11 -4.30
CA ALA A 114 10.53 -17.93 -3.13
C ALA A 114 9.27 -18.47 -2.44
N LEU A 115 8.13 -17.77 -2.53
CA LEU A 115 6.88 -18.25 -1.94
C LEU A 115 6.38 -19.54 -2.61
N GLY A 116 5.86 -20.47 -1.79
CA GLY A 116 5.32 -21.76 -2.24
C GLY A 116 6.35 -22.87 -2.53
N ASN A 117 7.66 -22.60 -2.45
CA ASN A 117 8.68 -23.63 -2.59
C ASN A 117 8.91 -24.36 -1.24
N SER A 118 8.29 -25.53 -1.06
CA SER A 118 8.34 -26.29 0.21
C SER A 118 9.72 -26.86 0.57
N HIS A 119 10.71 -26.86 -0.34
CA HIS A 119 12.05 -27.42 -0.09
C HIS A 119 13.21 -26.64 -0.76
N SER A 120 14.31 -26.53 0.00
CA SER A 120 15.72 -26.30 -0.41
C SER A 120 16.23 -24.93 -0.91
N SER A 121 17.35 -24.51 -0.28
CA SER A 121 18.47 -23.72 -0.87
C SER A 121 18.31 -22.21 -1.15
N GLY A 122 17.57 -21.49 -0.31
CA GLY A 122 17.24 -20.06 -0.50
C GLY A 122 18.36 -18.98 -0.44
N SER A 123 19.65 -19.33 -0.38
CA SER A 123 20.76 -18.34 -0.42
C SER A 123 21.62 -18.40 -1.69
N LEU A 124 21.87 -19.59 -2.25
CA LEU A 124 22.67 -19.73 -3.47
C LEU A 124 21.85 -19.34 -4.70
N GLN A 125 20.62 -19.86 -4.79
CA GLN A 125 19.66 -19.52 -5.87
C GLN A 125 19.44 -18.01 -5.97
N LYS A 126 19.32 -17.30 -4.84
CA LYS A 126 19.12 -15.85 -4.83
C LYS A 126 20.23 -15.11 -5.60
N SER A 127 21.50 -15.41 -5.35
CA SER A 127 22.61 -14.70 -6.00
C SER A 127 22.69 -14.99 -7.50
N GLU A 128 22.36 -16.22 -7.91
CA GLU A 128 22.30 -16.60 -9.32
C GLU A 128 21.15 -15.91 -10.06
N MET A 129 20.00 -15.78 -9.40
CA MET A 129 18.83 -15.04 -9.89
C MET A 129 19.13 -13.54 -10.02
N GLU A 130 19.76 -12.92 -9.02
CA GLU A 130 20.17 -11.50 -9.09
C GLU A 130 21.12 -11.24 -10.28
N SER A 131 22.05 -12.15 -10.55
CA SER A 131 22.95 -12.08 -11.70
C SER A 131 22.25 -12.25 -13.05
N GLU A 132 21.31 -13.20 -13.18
CA GLU A 132 20.54 -13.41 -14.42
C GLU A 132 19.59 -12.24 -14.71
N LEU A 133 18.97 -11.69 -13.66
CA LEU A 133 17.95 -10.66 -13.76
C LEU A 133 18.53 -9.22 -13.79
N GLN A 134 19.86 -9.08 -13.69
CA GLN A 134 20.59 -7.80 -13.73
C GLN A 134 20.09 -6.77 -12.69
N GLY A 135 19.72 -7.26 -11.51
CA GLY A 135 19.14 -6.47 -10.41
C GLY A 135 19.33 -7.18 -9.06
N ALA A 136 18.92 -6.52 -7.97
CA ALA A 136 19.01 -7.06 -6.62
C ALA A 136 17.64 -7.10 -5.94
N PHE A 137 17.37 -8.10 -5.10
CA PHE A 137 16.19 -8.17 -4.25
C PHE A 137 16.44 -7.40 -2.95
N ILE A 138 15.83 -6.22 -2.83
CA ILE A 138 16.12 -5.22 -1.78
C ILE A 138 14.92 -5.06 -0.85
N ASP A 139 15.14 -4.95 0.48
CA ASP A 139 14.07 -4.62 1.43
C ASP A 139 13.40 -3.28 1.03
N LEU A 140 12.09 -3.33 0.79
CA LEU A 140 11.33 -2.19 0.27
C LEU A 140 11.44 -0.94 1.15
N ARG A 141 11.54 -1.07 2.48
CA ARG A 141 11.66 0.10 3.38
C ARG A 141 13.00 0.81 3.20
N LYS A 142 14.05 0.10 2.78
CA LYS A 142 15.36 0.69 2.39
C LYS A 142 15.30 1.34 1.00
N ALA A 143 14.51 0.80 0.10
CA ALA A 143 14.43 1.25 -1.30
C ALA A 143 13.40 2.36 -1.56
N LEU A 144 12.36 2.48 -0.74
CA LEU A 144 11.14 3.27 -1.02
C LEU A 144 11.42 4.72 -1.47
N PHE A 145 12.35 5.40 -0.81
CA PHE A 145 12.70 6.81 -1.08
C PHE A 145 13.68 7.00 -2.24
N GLN A 146 14.28 5.91 -2.75
CA GLN A 146 15.14 5.90 -3.94
C GLN A 146 14.35 5.55 -5.22
N LEU A 147 13.15 4.96 -5.09
CA LEU A 147 12.19 4.79 -6.19
C LEU A 147 11.57 6.13 -6.61
N ASN A 148 10.82 6.14 -7.71
CA ASN A 148 9.87 7.23 -7.99
C ASN A 148 8.49 6.91 -7.36
N GLU A 149 7.61 7.92 -7.27
CA GLU A 149 6.30 7.81 -6.62
C GLU A 149 5.41 6.68 -7.21
N LYS A 150 5.39 6.54 -8.54
CA LYS A 150 4.58 5.53 -9.23
C LYS A 150 5.08 4.13 -8.92
N ASP A 151 6.39 3.91 -9.03
CA ASP A 151 7.04 2.64 -8.75
C ASP A 151 6.93 2.26 -7.27
N ALA A 152 7.10 3.24 -6.37
CA ALA A 152 6.93 3.04 -4.93
C ALA A 152 5.51 2.59 -4.59
N SER A 153 4.49 3.22 -5.17
CA SER A 153 3.08 2.83 -5.00
C SER A 153 2.78 1.42 -5.56
N LEU A 154 3.26 1.15 -6.79
CA LEU A 154 3.07 -0.13 -7.47
C LEU A 154 3.70 -1.30 -6.70
N ILE A 155 4.96 -1.15 -6.29
CA ILE A 155 5.73 -2.18 -5.57
C ILE A 155 5.25 -2.36 -4.12
N SER A 156 4.77 -1.29 -3.47
CA SER A 156 4.14 -1.41 -2.15
C SER A 156 2.82 -2.19 -2.22
N THR A 157 2.00 -1.93 -3.24
CA THR A 157 0.76 -2.67 -3.50
C THR A 157 1.04 -4.14 -3.77
N ALA A 158 2.04 -4.42 -4.62
CA ALA A 158 2.51 -5.77 -4.91
C ALA A 158 2.98 -6.52 -3.64
N GLN A 159 3.85 -5.91 -2.84
CA GLN A 159 4.36 -6.53 -1.61
C GLN A 159 3.21 -6.81 -0.61
N ALA A 160 2.25 -5.88 -0.47
CA ALA A 160 1.11 -6.04 0.42
C ALA A 160 0.23 -7.24 0.02
N LEU A 161 -0.09 -7.38 -1.27
CA LEU A 161 -0.89 -8.50 -1.79
C LEU A 161 -0.16 -9.85 -1.67
N LEU A 162 1.13 -9.89 -2.03
CA LEU A 162 1.96 -11.09 -1.88
C LEU A 162 2.04 -11.53 -0.40
N ARG A 163 2.31 -10.58 0.51
CA ARG A 163 2.30 -10.83 1.96
C ARG A 163 0.95 -11.31 2.46
N TRP A 164 -0.15 -10.72 1.97
CA TRP A 164 -1.49 -11.15 2.36
C TRP A 164 -1.73 -12.62 2.02
N HIS A 165 -1.41 -13.07 0.81
CA HIS A 165 -1.57 -14.48 0.45
C HIS A 165 -0.66 -15.43 1.23
N ASP A 166 0.57 -15.00 1.55
CA ASP A 166 1.51 -15.77 2.38
C ASP A 166 0.93 -16.02 3.78
N CYS A 167 0.35 -15.00 4.41
CA CYS A 167 -0.26 -15.12 5.75
C CYS A 167 -1.66 -15.75 5.76
N HIS A 168 -2.35 -15.89 4.62
CA HIS A 168 -3.76 -16.34 4.54
C HIS A 168 -3.94 -17.69 3.83
N GLN A 169 -2.95 -18.57 3.92
CA GLN A 169 -2.97 -19.89 3.27
C GLN A 169 -4.10 -20.81 3.76
N PHE A 170 -4.53 -20.66 5.02
CA PHE A 170 -5.54 -21.51 5.67
C PHE A 170 -6.79 -20.74 6.13
N CYS A 171 -7.91 -21.44 6.23
CA CYS A 171 -9.20 -20.89 6.61
C CYS A 171 -9.34 -20.79 8.13
N GLY A 172 -9.43 -19.57 8.67
CA GLY A 172 -9.63 -19.34 10.11
C GLY A 172 -10.91 -19.95 10.73
N LYS A 173 -11.90 -20.40 9.92
CA LYS A 173 -13.11 -21.10 10.41
C LYS A 173 -12.99 -22.62 10.41
N SER A 174 -12.25 -23.22 9.46
CA SER A 174 -12.24 -24.68 9.24
C SER A 174 -10.85 -25.31 9.24
N GLY A 175 -9.78 -24.53 9.40
CA GLY A 175 -8.38 -24.99 9.33
C GLY A 175 -7.92 -25.44 7.94
N GLN A 176 -8.83 -25.63 6.99
CA GLN A 176 -8.53 -26.15 5.65
C GLN A 176 -7.81 -25.12 4.78
N PRO A 177 -6.97 -25.54 3.81
CA PRO A 177 -6.38 -24.65 2.83
C PRO A 177 -7.44 -23.80 2.10
N THR A 178 -7.08 -22.55 1.82
CA THR A 178 -7.86 -21.67 0.94
C THR A 178 -7.21 -21.62 -0.44
N GLN A 179 -8.02 -21.52 -1.49
CA GLN A 179 -7.55 -21.38 -2.87
C GLN A 179 -7.65 -19.92 -3.32
N LYS A 180 -6.57 -19.41 -3.91
CA LYS A 180 -6.52 -18.08 -4.54
C LYS A 180 -7.23 -18.15 -5.92
N ASN A 181 -7.96 -17.12 -6.31
CA ASN A 181 -8.35 -16.97 -7.72
C ASN A 181 -7.16 -16.50 -8.57
N VAL A 182 -7.22 -16.58 -9.91
CA VAL A 182 -6.06 -16.29 -10.78
C VAL A 182 -5.51 -14.89 -10.53
N ALA A 183 -6.39 -13.90 -10.40
CA ALA A 183 -6.03 -12.51 -10.16
C ALA A 183 -5.41 -12.22 -8.77
N GLY A 184 -5.57 -13.10 -7.78
CA GLY A 184 -5.20 -12.79 -6.40
C GLY A 184 -6.08 -11.75 -5.71
N SER A 185 -7.25 -11.41 -6.26
CA SER A 185 -8.21 -10.49 -5.65
C SER A 185 -8.90 -11.08 -4.41
N LYS A 186 -8.99 -12.41 -4.33
CA LYS A 186 -9.67 -13.13 -3.25
C LYS A 186 -9.07 -14.52 -3.00
N ARG A 187 -9.38 -15.09 -1.84
CA ARG A 187 -9.13 -16.50 -1.51
C ARG A 187 -10.43 -17.15 -1.03
N VAL A 188 -10.72 -18.36 -1.48
CA VAL A 188 -11.96 -19.08 -1.16
C VAL A 188 -11.63 -20.36 -0.41
N CYS A 189 -12.33 -20.63 0.70
CA CYS A 189 -12.24 -21.93 1.35
C CYS A 189 -13.25 -22.91 0.72
N ALA A 190 -12.76 -24.01 0.15
CA ALA A 190 -13.62 -24.99 -0.51
C ALA A 190 -14.60 -25.68 0.46
N SER A 191 -14.24 -25.85 1.75
CA SER A 191 -15.08 -26.52 2.76
C SER A 191 -16.10 -25.58 3.41
N SER A 192 -15.69 -24.37 3.82
CA SER A 192 -16.60 -23.43 4.51
C SER A 192 -17.33 -22.46 3.59
N LYS A 193 -16.98 -22.45 2.29
CA LYS A 193 -17.42 -21.49 1.26
C LYS A 193 -17.14 -20.01 1.58
N MET A 194 -16.38 -19.72 2.63
CA MET A 194 -16.03 -18.35 2.97
C MET A 194 -15.03 -17.77 1.96
N ILE A 195 -15.27 -16.50 1.59
CA ILE A 195 -14.41 -15.72 0.72
C ILE A 195 -13.65 -14.72 1.60
N TYR A 196 -12.34 -14.69 1.46
CA TYR A 196 -11.43 -13.75 2.08
C TYR A 196 -10.94 -12.75 1.05
N TYR A 197 -10.88 -11.48 1.45
CA TYR A 197 -10.35 -10.38 0.64
C TYR A 197 -9.12 -9.76 1.34
N PRO A 198 -8.19 -9.14 0.61
CA PRO A 198 -7.08 -8.38 1.19
C PRO A 198 -7.56 -7.37 2.23
N GLN A 199 -7.01 -7.46 3.44
CA GLN A 199 -7.34 -6.57 4.54
C GLN A 199 -6.43 -5.34 4.55
N MET A 200 -7.02 -4.18 4.83
CA MET A 200 -6.32 -2.90 5.03
C MET A 200 -6.52 -2.46 6.47
N SER A 201 -5.44 -2.26 7.21
CA SER A 201 -5.47 -1.64 8.54
C SER A 201 -5.21 -0.13 8.39
N PRO A 202 -6.21 0.75 8.58
CA PRO A 202 -6.01 2.19 8.53
C PRO A 202 -5.05 2.64 9.65
N VAL A 203 -4.19 3.60 9.33
CA VAL A 203 -3.19 4.17 10.22
C VAL A 203 -3.23 5.68 10.09
N VAL A 204 -3.28 6.39 11.22
CA VAL A 204 -3.10 7.84 11.25
C VAL A 204 -1.62 8.18 11.48
N ILE A 205 -1.17 9.27 10.88
CA ILE A 205 0.13 9.90 11.18
C ILE A 205 -0.08 11.39 11.37
N THR A 206 0.43 11.91 12.48
CA THR A 206 -0.01 13.19 13.04
C THR A 206 1.17 14.04 13.48
N LEU A 207 1.34 15.20 12.82
CA LEU A 207 2.26 16.21 13.30
C LEU A 207 1.54 17.15 14.28
N VAL A 208 1.97 17.09 15.53
CA VAL A 208 1.51 17.96 16.62
C VAL A 208 2.40 19.21 16.68
N SER A 209 1.82 20.41 16.70
CA SER A 209 2.57 21.67 16.68
C SER A 209 1.87 22.83 17.40
N ASP A 210 2.63 23.74 18.02
CA ASP A 210 2.10 25.04 18.47
C ASP A 210 2.15 26.13 17.37
N GLY A 211 2.76 25.83 16.22
CA GLY A 211 3.04 26.75 15.11
C GLY A 211 4.46 27.30 15.07
N THR A 212 5.26 27.08 16.10
CA THR A 212 6.70 27.44 16.17
C THR A 212 7.58 26.22 16.43
N ARG A 213 7.04 25.21 17.12
CA ARG A 213 7.66 23.94 17.46
C ARG A 213 6.75 22.81 17.04
N CYS A 214 7.29 21.62 16.83
CA CYS A 214 6.51 20.39 16.68
C CYS A 214 6.96 19.34 17.71
N LEU A 215 6.04 18.43 18.04
CA LEU A 215 6.32 17.26 18.87
C LEU A 215 6.77 16.12 17.97
N LEU A 216 7.87 15.49 18.36
CA LEU A 216 8.39 14.28 17.72
C LEU A 216 8.68 13.24 18.80
N ALA A 217 8.28 12.01 18.52
CA ALA A 217 8.39 10.87 19.41
C ALA A 217 9.37 9.83 18.84
N ARG A 218 10.03 9.06 19.69
CA ARG A 218 10.95 7.99 19.29
C ARG A 218 10.63 6.67 20.01
N GLN A 219 10.31 5.64 19.23
CA GLN A 219 10.20 4.26 19.71
C GLN A 219 11.59 3.68 20.04
N SER A 220 11.64 2.75 21.00
CA SER A 220 12.89 2.08 21.41
C SER A 220 13.65 1.43 20.26
N SER A 221 12.91 0.84 19.30
CA SER A 221 13.40 0.13 18.10
C SER A 221 14.03 1.02 17.02
N PHE A 222 13.85 2.34 17.06
CA PHE A 222 14.41 3.23 16.05
C PHE A 222 15.93 3.38 16.22
N PRO A 223 16.72 3.61 15.15
CA PRO A 223 18.11 4.01 15.28
C PRO A 223 18.29 5.23 16.21
N LYS A 224 19.46 5.35 16.84
CA LYS A 224 19.78 6.53 17.67
C LYS A 224 19.70 7.79 16.81
N GLY A 225 19.09 8.84 17.35
CA GLY A 225 18.87 10.11 16.64
C GLY A 225 17.71 10.12 15.63
N MET A 226 16.98 9.02 15.43
CA MET A 226 15.79 8.99 14.57
C MET A 226 14.49 9.25 15.35
N TYR A 227 13.72 10.26 14.95
CA TYR A 227 12.44 10.66 15.57
C TYR A 227 11.30 10.70 14.56
N SER A 228 10.05 10.59 15.00
CA SER A 228 8.86 10.52 14.16
C SER A 228 7.73 11.43 14.66
N ALA A 229 6.83 11.83 13.77
CA ALA A 229 5.45 12.19 14.14
C ALA A 229 4.77 11.00 14.83
N LEU A 230 3.73 11.29 15.62
CA LEU A 230 2.89 10.29 16.28
C LEU A 230 2.11 9.50 15.23
N SER A 231 1.89 8.21 15.47
CA SER A 231 1.18 7.35 14.52
C SER A 231 0.71 6.05 15.17
N GLY A 232 -0.53 5.66 14.90
CA GLY A 232 -1.08 4.35 15.27
C GLY A 232 -2.31 3.99 14.45
N PHE A 233 -2.91 2.86 14.78
CA PHE A 233 -4.02 2.28 14.01
C PHE A 233 -5.34 2.96 14.36
N CYS A 234 -6.27 3.05 13.41
CA CYS A 234 -7.66 3.40 13.74
C CYS A 234 -8.38 2.17 14.26
N ASP A 235 -9.14 2.33 15.35
CA ASP A 235 -9.98 1.26 15.89
C ASP A 235 -11.30 1.11 15.12
N VAL A 236 -11.98 -0.02 15.33
CA VAL A 236 -13.24 -0.35 14.64
C VAL A 236 -14.35 0.60 15.09
N GLY A 237 -14.89 1.37 14.15
CA GLY A 237 -15.94 2.36 14.41
C GLY A 237 -15.42 3.76 14.75
N GLU A 238 -14.10 3.92 14.86
CA GLU A 238 -13.45 5.20 15.14
C GLU A 238 -13.32 6.05 13.86
N THR A 239 -13.62 7.35 13.93
CA THR A 239 -13.26 8.29 12.86
C THR A 239 -11.76 8.56 12.85
N VAL A 240 -11.21 8.96 11.70
CA VAL A 240 -9.80 9.36 11.58
C VAL A 240 -9.44 10.43 12.61
N GLU A 241 -10.35 11.38 12.83
CA GLU A 241 -10.24 12.45 13.80
C GLU A 241 -10.23 11.96 15.25
N GLU A 242 -11.02 10.93 15.59
CA GLU A 242 -11.00 10.29 16.91
C GLU A 242 -9.70 9.51 17.12
N SER A 243 -9.24 8.74 16.13
CA SER A 243 -7.94 8.05 16.19
C SER A 243 -6.80 9.03 16.46
N VAL A 244 -6.78 10.16 15.76
CA VAL A 244 -5.76 11.20 16.00
C VAL A 244 -5.84 11.76 17.43
N ARG A 245 -7.03 11.93 18.00
CA ARG A 245 -7.18 12.39 19.40
C ARG A 245 -6.72 11.34 20.40
N ARG A 246 -7.12 10.08 20.23
CA ARG A 246 -6.75 8.96 21.10
C ARG A 246 -5.24 8.74 21.09
N GLU A 247 -4.62 8.57 19.92
CA GLU A 247 -3.18 8.37 19.76
C GLU A 247 -2.35 9.51 20.38
N VAL A 248 -2.81 10.76 20.26
CA VAL A 248 -2.14 11.91 20.90
C VAL A 248 -2.37 11.93 22.42
N ALA A 249 -3.56 11.58 22.90
CA ALA A 249 -3.83 11.50 24.33
C ALA A 249 -3.06 10.36 25.03
N GLU A 250 -2.94 9.20 24.38
CA GLU A 250 -2.22 8.02 24.90
C GLU A 250 -0.70 8.24 24.93
N GLU A 251 -0.10 8.75 23.84
CA GLU A 251 1.35 8.87 23.71
C GLU A 251 1.93 10.10 24.42
N VAL A 252 1.16 11.20 24.56
CA VAL A 252 1.67 12.47 25.11
C VAL A 252 0.77 13.14 26.13
N GLY A 253 -0.34 12.52 26.55
CA GLY A 253 -1.18 12.98 27.66
C GLY A 253 -1.98 14.27 27.42
N VAL A 254 -2.15 14.69 26.16
CA VAL A 254 -2.82 15.97 25.85
C VAL A 254 -4.26 15.76 25.39
N GLY A 255 -5.23 16.15 26.23
CA GLY A 255 -6.65 15.84 26.02
C GLY A 255 -7.46 16.77 25.09
N ALA A 256 -6.95 17.95 24.74
CA ALA A 256 -7.71 18.95 23.97
C ALA A 256 -6.95 19.43 22.73
N VAL A 257 -7.31 18.91 21.55
CA VAL A 257 -6.56 19.10 20.30
C VAL A 257 -7.43 19.78 19.22
N LEU A 258 -6.90 20.79 18.51
CA LEU A 258 -7.55 21.33 17.31
C LEU A 258 -6.98 20.66 16.06
N LEU A 259 -7.78 19.80 15.44
CA LEU A 259 -7.45 19.15 14.18
C LEU A 259 -7.63 20.13 13.01
N ARG A 260 -6.68 20.12 12.06
CA ARG A 260 -6.81 20.76 10.75
C ARG A 260 -6.40 19.78 9.67
N GLU A 261 -7.31 19.44 8.76
CA GLU A 261 -6.91 18.76 7.53
C GLU A 261 -6.04 19.70 6.70
N SER A 262 -4.85 19.24 6.32
CA SER A 262 -3.88 20.00 5.55
C SER A 262 -3.71 19.40 4.17
N ARG A 263 -4.70 19.61 3.29
CA ARG A 263 -4.58 19.34 1.85
C ARG A 263 -3.73 20.42 1.17
N ARG A 264 -2.43 20.50 1.50
CA ARG A 264 -1.49 21.34 0.74
C ARG A 264 -1.04 20.57 -0.51
N PRO A 265 -1.32 21.05 -1.74
CA PRO A 265 -0.61 20.55 -2.91
C PRO A 265 0.88 20.90 -2.78
N LEU A 266 1.76 19.98 -3.17
CA LEU A 266 3.20 20.20 -3.15
C LEU A 266 3.57 21.24 -4.22
N VAL A 267 4.03 22.42 -3.77
CA VAL A 267 4.52 23.48 -4.66
C VAL A 267 6.04 23.55 -4.56
N GLU A 268 6.74 22.70 -5.31
CA GLU A 268 8.14 22.96 -5.63
C GLU A 268 8.22 24.09 -6.67
N ARG A 269 8.84 25.20 -6.26
CA ARG A 269 9.33 26.32 -7.11
C ARG A 269 8.46 26.63 -8.35
N GLY A 270 7.27 27.19 -8.11
CA GLY A 270 6.52 27.89 -9.16
C GLY A 270 5.75 27.02 -10.16
N ARG A 271 5.56 25.71 -9.91
CA ARG A 271 4.52 24.93 -10.57
C ARG A 271 3.63 24.22 -9.55
N VAL A 272 2.35 24.59 -9.54
CA VAL A 272 1.32 23.82 -8.85
C VAL A 272 1.13 22.51 -9.59
N ARG A 273 1.28 21.39 -8.89
CA ARG A 273 0.79 20.08 -9.32
C ARG A 273 -0.10 19.52 -8.22
N GLU A 274 -1.34 19.17 -8.56
CA GLU A 274 -2.07 18.22 -7.73
C GLU A 274 -1.32 16.90 -7.75
N LEU A 275 -0.97 16.42 -6.55
CA LEU A 275 -0.32 15.14 -6.31
C LEU A 275 -1.27 14.26 -5.51
N GLY A 276 -1.13 12.95 -5.66
CA GLY A 276 -2.12 11.97 -5.21
C GLY A 276 -2.52 12.15 -3.76
N GLY A 277 -3.84 12.18 -3.50
CA GLY A 277 -4.42 12.57 -2.22
C GLY A 277 -3.92 11.75 -1.03
N THR A 278 -2.93 12.27 -0.32
CA THR A 278 -2.55 11.82 1.01
C THR A 278 -3.03 12.89 1.99
N SER A 279 -4.18 12.65 2.64
CA SER A 279 -4.72 13.57 3.64
C SER A 279 -3.83 13.60 4.88
N HIS A 280 -3.15 14.72 5.10
CA HIS A 280 -2.31 14.94 6.28
C HIS A 280 -3.08 15.77 7.31
N TRP A 281 -3.01 15.39 8.58
CA TRP A 281 -3.66 16.11 9.68
C TRP A 281 -2.60 16.86 10.50
N ASN A 282 -2.72 18.18 10.51
CA ASN A 282 -1.92 19.07 11.34
C ASN A 282 -2.71 19.41 12.59
N VAL A 283 -2.14 19.17 13.76
CA VAL A 283 -2.84 19.34 15.04
C VAL A 283 -2.22 20.48 15.82
N ARG A 284 -3.05 21.48 16.17
CA ARG A 284 -2.60 22.69 16.86
C ARG A 284 -3.10 22.76 18.29
N PHE A 285 -2.23 23.18 19.19
CA PHE A 285 -2.50 23.35 20.62
C PHE A 285 -2.42 24.80 21.06
N LYS A 286 -3.02 25.10 22.21
CA LYS A 286 -2.68 26.31 22.97
C LYS A 286 -1.52 26.00 23.92
N PRO A 287 -0.70 26.99 24.32
CA PRO A 287 0.54 26.72 25.07
C PRO A 287 0.37 26.14 26.49
N LEU A 288 -0.85 26.06 27.04
CA LEU A 288 -1.10 25.61 28.42
C LEU A 288 -1.32 24.09 28.56
N ASP A 289 -1.58 23.37 27.47
CA ASP A 289 -2.16 22.02 27.55
C ASP A 289 -1.12 20.88 27.71
N LEU A 290 0.18 21.21 27.73
CA LEU A 290 1.25 20.25 27.99
C LEU A 290 1.38 19.95 29.49
N MET A 291 0.50 19.07 30.01
CA MET A 291 0.79 18.39 31.26
C MET A 291 2.07 17.55 31.14
N PRO A 292 2.84 17.37 32.22
CA PRO A 292 3.98 16.45 32.24
C PRO A 292 3.46 15.01 32.20
N ALA A 293 3.16 14.52 31.01
CA ALA A 293 2.78 13.14 30.80
C ALA A 293 3.93 12.21 31.19
N GLU A 294 3.65 11.28 32.11
CA GLU A 294 4.48 10.10 32.26
C GLU A 294 4.37 9.30 30.96
N LEU A 295 5.45 9.28 30.19
CA LEU A 295 5.53 8.59 28.91
C LEU A 295 5.52 7.07 29.13
N SER A 296 4.32 6.53 29.36
CA SER A 296 4.09 5.09 29.41
C SER A 296 4.46 4.47 28.05
N ASN A 297 4.97 3.24 28.06
CA ASN A 297 5.39 2.51 26.85
C ASN A 297 6.60 3.09 26.06
N GLY A 298 7.65 3.50 26.76
CA GLY A 298 9.02 3.44 26.22
C GLY A 298 9.44 4.58 25.29
N PHE A 299 8.56 5.52 25.01
CA PHE A 299 8.90 6.80 24.40
C PHE A 299 9.70 7.65 25.38
N ARG A 300 11.01 7.80 25.15
CA ARG A 300 11.82 8.69 25.99
C ARG A 300 11.86 10.10 25.42
N SER A 301 11.25 11.01 26.16
CA SER A 301 11.41 12.47 26.19
C SER A 301 10.93 13.32 25.00
N LEU A 302 10.12 14.33 25.34
CA LEU A 302 9.92 15.59 24.62
C LEU A 302 11.25 16.37 24.55
N LEU A 303 12.11 16.06 23.60
CA LEU A 303 13.43 16.70 23.48
C LEU A 303 13.38 17.98 22.65
N ARG A 304 13.97 19.05 23.20
CA ARG A 304 14.70 20.02 22.35
C ARG A 304 15.99 19.33 21.91
N PRO A 305 16.19 19.01 20.62
CA PRO A 305 17.37 18.28 20.18
C PRO A 305 18.63 19.14 20.33
N GLN A 306 19.60 18.70 21.14
CA GLN A 306 20.91 19.35 21.29
C GLN A 306 21.99 18.74 20.37
N GLY A 307 21.58 18.29 19.18
CA GLY A 307 22.46 17.66 18.19
C GLY A 307 21.71 17.32 16.90
N PRO A 308 22.41 16.86 15.85
CA PRO A 308 21.80 16.53 14.56
C PRO A 308 20.76 15.41 14.74
N CYS A 309 19.52 15.71 14.39
CA CYS A 309 18.40 14.76 14.49
C CYS A 309 17.89 14.40 13.10
N PHE A 310 17.62 13.12 12.93
CA PHE A 310 17.12 12.54 11.69
C PHE A 310 15.63 12.26 11.84
N LEU A 311 14.85 12.66 10.85
CA LEU A 311 13.43 12.32 10.81
C LEU A 311 13.24 10.93 10.20
N LYS A 312 12.40 10.11 10.85
CA LYS A 312 11.87 8.88 10.25
C LYS A 312 11.21 9.28 8.94
N HIS A 313 11.57 8.61 7.85
CA HIS A 313 11.38 9.17 6.51
C HIS A 313 9.89 9.38 6.13
N SER A 314 8.96 8.64 6.76
CA SER A 314 7.50 8.87 6.70
C SER A 314 7.06 10.28 7.12
N VAL A 315 7.92 11.02 7.83
CA VAL A 315 7.66 12.33 8.45
C VAL A 315 8.43 13.44 7.75
N MET A 316 9.46 13.07 6.98
CA MET A 316 10.21 14.01 6.15
C MET A 316 9.34 14.60 5.03
N ILE A 317 8.30 13.84 4.61
CA ILE A 317 7.20 14.29 3.73
C ILE A 317 6.40 15.45 4.36
N THR A 318 6.33 15.52 5.70
CA THR A 318 5.51 16.49 6.43
C THR A 318 6.28 17.72 6.92
N LEU A 319 7.60 17.63 7.10
CA LEU A 319 8.41 18.67 7.77
C LEU A 319 9.32 19.51 6.87
N LEU A 320 9.44 19.18 5.59
CA LEU A 320 10.16 19.99 4.60
C LEU A 320 9.21 20.87 3.74
N SER A 321 8.05 21.27 4.26
CA SER A 321 6.94 21.94 3.51
C SER A 321 6.14 22.96 4.32
#